data_AF-A0A1Y1V6K3-F1
#
_entry.id   AF-A0A1Y1V6K3-F1
#
_cell.length_a   1.000
_cell.length_b   1.000
_cell.length_c   1.000
_cell.angle_alpha   90.00
_cell.angle_beta   90.00
_cell.angle_gamma   90.00
#
_symmetry.space_group_name_H-M   'P 1'
#
loop_
_entity.id
_entity.type
_entity.pdbx_description
1 polymer ?
#
loop_
_entity_poly.entity_id
_entity_poly.type
_entity_poly.pdbx_seq_one_letter_code
_entity_poly.pdbx_strand_id
1 'polypeptide(L)'
;MSVLLETSLGDIVIDLEVKLCPELCKNFLKLCKIKYYNFALFHNVQKNFMIQTGDPTGTGNGGQSIYGVIKGEKYNYIPAEFHPKLKHKEKGTVSMATISSDNTGMAVCASQFFITTGENLEYLNNKHAVFGMVAEGLDVVEKINNSMCDDTGRPYRDIRIKHTIILDDPFDDPEDLVVPDKSPEPTAEMLKNSRIGEDEEIFPDIDPEELEKIQRKEEADARKLTLEMVGDLPFAEIKPPENVLFVCKLNPITRDEDLELLFSRFGELRSCEIVRDKQTNESLCFAFIEFENKEDCEEAYFKMDNVLIDDHRIHVDFSQS
;
A
#
# COMPACT_ATOMS: atom_id res chain seq x y z
N MET A 1 -30.59 -8.55 -10.56
CA MET A 1 -30.37 -8.53 -9.09
C MET A 1 -29.21 -7.63 -8.85
N SER A 2 -29.25 -6.79 -7.82
CA SER A 2 -28.32 -5.66 -7.77
C SER A 2 -27.71 -5.52 -6.38
N VAL A 3 -26.42 -5.18 -6.34
CA VAL A 3 -25.67 -4.89 -5.12
C VAL A 3 -25.09 -3.49 -5.24
N LEU A 4 -25.28 -2.69 -4.20
CA LEU A 4 -24.67 -1.37 -4.07
C LEU A 4 -23.38 -1.50 -3.27
N LEU A 5 -22.29 -1.04 -3.87
CA LEU A 5 -20.99 -0.87 -3.22
C LEU A 5 -20.80 0.61 -2.93
N GLU A 6 -20.82 0.97 -1.64
CA GLU A 6 -20.43 2.31 -1.21
C GLU A 6 -18.91 2.34 -1.14
N THR A 7 -18.25 3.15 -1.96
CA THR A 7 -16.78 3.28 -1.98
C THR A 7 -16.34 4.65 -1.46
N SER A 8 -15.05 4.81 -1.21
CA SER A 8 -14.47 6.10 -0.85
C SER A 8 -14.66 7.20 -1.89
N LEU A 9 -14.85 6.85 -3.16
CA LEU A 9 -15.02 7.80 -4.27
C LEU A 9 -16.46 7.94 -4.77
N GLY A 10 -17.40 7.25 -4.12
CA GLY A 10 -18.82 7.25 -4.46
C GLY A 10 -19.41 5.85 -4.59
N ASP A 11 -20.63 5.79 -5.08
CA ASP A 11 -21.43 4.56 -5.10
C ASP A 11 -21.36 3.85 -6.45
N ILE A 12 -21.29 2.52 -6.42
CA ILE A 12 -21.30 1.66 -7.61
C ILE A 12 -22.42 0.63 -7.46
N VAL A 13 -23.34 0.60 -8.40
CA VAL A 13 -24.41 -0.42 -8.45
C VAL A 13 -24.03 -1.48 -9.47
N ILE A 14 -24.00 -2.74 -9.04
CA ILE A 14 -23.67 -3.89 -9.89
C ILE A 14 -24.91 -4.76 -10.07
N ASP A 15 -25.30 -4.97 -11.32
CA ASP A 15 -26.29 -5.96 -11.73
C ASP A 15 -25.64 -7.33 -11.93
N LEU A 16 -26.13 -8.32 -11.20
CA LEU A 16 -25.65 -9.70 -11.18
C LEU A 16 -26.45 -10.61 -12.13
N GLU A 17 -25.73 -11.48 -12.83
CA GLU A 17 -26.26 -12.44 -13.81
C GLU A 17 -26.64 -13.78 -13.15
N VAL A 18 -27.51 -13.71 -12.15
CA VAL A 18 -27.91 -14.86 -11.29
C VAL A 18 -28.46 -16.08 -12.04
N LYS A 19 -28.97 -15.88 -13.27
CA LYS A 19 -29.52 -16.95 -14.11
C LYS A 19 -28.44 -17.71 -14.88
N LEU A 20 -27.33 -17.06 -15.20
CA LEU A 20 -26.28 -17.59 -16.06
C LEU A 20 -25.10 -18.14 -15.25
N CYS A 21 -24.82 -17.54 -14.09
CA CYS A 21 -23.75 -17.95 -13.17
C CYS A 21 -24.22 -17.89 -11.71
N PRO A 22 -25.14 -18.80 -11.31
CA PRO A 22 -25.76 -18.77 -10.00
C PRO A 22 -24.76 -18.99 -8.85
N GLU A 23 -23.75 -19.85 -9.01
CA GLU A 23 -22.81 -20.14 -7.92
C GLU A 23 -21.86 -18.96 -7.68
N LEU A 24 -21.41 -18.28 -8.74
CA LEU A 24 -20.59 -17.06 -8.61
C LEU A 24 -21.37 -15.93 -7.93
N CYS A 25 -22.61 -15.70 -8.38
CA CYS A 25 -23.47 -14.67 -7.82
C CYS A 25 -23.82 -14.97 -6.36
N LYS A 26 -24.12 -16.24 -6.03
CA LYS A 26 -24.38 -16.66 -4.65
C LYS A 26 -23.16 -16.42 -3.76
N ASN A 27 -21.97 -16.82 -4.21
CA ASN A 27 -20.74 -16.57 -3.46
C ASN A 27 -20.55 -15.07 -3.18
N PHE A 28 -20.67 -14.23 -4.21
CA PHE A 28 -20.55 -12.78 -4.07
C PHE A 28 -21.59 -12.19 -3.09
N LEU A 29 -22.87 -12.53 -3.27
CA LEU A 29 -23.96 -12.05 -2.42
C LEU A 29 -23.77 -12.45 -0.95
N LYS A 30 -23.40 -13.70 -0.68
CA LYS A 30 -23.19 -14.13 0.71
C LYS A 30 -21.95 -13.50 1.33
N LEU A 31 -20.88 -13.25 0.56
CA LEU A 31 -19.72 -12.48 1.03
C LEU A 31 -20.10 -11.02 1.36
N CYS A 32 -20.92 -10.37 0.53
CA CYS A 32 -21.50 -9.05 0.86
C CYS A 32 -22.32 -9.11 2.15
N LYS A 33 -23.15 -10.16 2.32
CA LYS A 33 -24.06 -10.31 3.46
C LYS A 33 -23.31 -10.39 4.78
N ILE A 34 -22.18 -11.10 4.81
CA ILE A 34 -21.31 -11.18 5.99
C ILE A 34 -20.34 -9.99 6.12
N LYS A 35 -20.50 -8.94 5.31
CA LYS A 35 -19.68 -7.72 5.31
C LYS A 35 -18.20 -8.00 5.01
N TYR A 36 -17.92 -9.06 4.25
CA TYR A 36 -16.56 -9.52 3.94
C TYR A 36 -15.75 -8.49 3.14
N TYR A 37 -16.42 -7.77 2.25
CA TYR A 37 -15.80 -6.75 1.41
C TYR A 37 -15.69 -5.38 2.09
N ASN A 38 -16.23 -5.20 3.29
CA ASN A 38 -16.14 -3.93 3.98
C ASN A 38 -14.68 -3.66 4.33
N PHE A 39 -14.26 -2.42 4.07
CA PHE A 39 -12.89 -1.93 4.17
C PHE A 39 -11.86 -2.54 3.18
N ALA A 40 -12.32 -3.35 2.22
CA ALA A 40 -11.44 -3.96 1.21
C ALA A 40 -10.89 -2.90 0.24
N LEU A 41 -9.62 -3.05 -0.12
CA LEU A 41 -8.88 -2.12 -0.98
C LEU A 41 -9.08 -2.44 -2.47
N PHE A 42 -9.08 -1.40 -3.29
CA PHE A 42 -8.72 -1.50 -4.70
C PHE A 42 -7.20 -1.57 -4.78
N HIS A 43 -6.65 -2.78 -4.79
CA HIS A 43 -5.22 -3.03 -4.65
C HIS A 43 -4.46 -3.05 -5.98
N ASN A 44 -5.17 -3.14 -7.11
CA ASN A 44 -4.58 -3.11 -8.44
C ASN A 44 -5.50 -2.38 -9.43
N VAL A 45 -5.04 -1.24 -9.94
CA VAL A 45 -5.71 -0.35 -10.87
C VAL A 45 -4.83 -0.22 -12.10
N GLN A 46 -5.29 -0.82 -13.21
CA GLN A 46 -4.62 -0.76 -14.51
C GLN A 46 -5.43 0.12 -15.43
N LYS A 47 -4.88 1.30 -15.73
CA LYS A 47 -5.58 2.34 -16.47
C LYS A 47 -6.07 1.85 -17.83
N ASN A 48 -7.34 2.07 -18.11
CA ASN A 48 -8.03 1.66 -19.34
C ASN A 48 -8.03 0.14 -19.58
N PHE A 49 -7.89 -0.64 -18.51
CA PHE A 49 -7.96 -2.08 -18.56
C PHE A 49 -8.89 -2.62 -17.47
N MET A 50 -8.49 -2.59 -16.20
CA MET A 50 -9.31 -3.09 -15.09
C MET A 50 -8.96 -2.44 -13.75
N ILE A 51 -9.94 -2.48 -12.83
CA ILE A 51 -9.75 -2.18 -11.41
C ILE A 51 -10.11 -3.41 -10.59
N GLN A 52 -9.20 -3.88 -9.74
CA GLN A 52 -9.31 -5.14 -9.02
C GLN A 52 -9.40 -4.92 -7.51
N THR A 53 -10.29 -5.68 -6.87
CA THR A 53 -10.60 -5.63 -5.45
C THR A 53 -11.06 -7.01 -4.93
N GLY A 54 -11.58 -7.06 -3.71
CA GLY A 54 -12.12 -8.27 -3.11
C GLY A 54 -11.12 -9.15 -2.36
N ASP A 55 -9.92 -8.63 -2.10
CA ASP A 55 -8.94 -9.20 -1.18
C ASP A 55 -8.96 -8.41 0.14
N PRO A 56 -9.43 -9.00 1.26
CA PRO A 56 -9.42 -8.34 2.56
C PRO A 56 -8.02 -8.01 3.08
N THR A 57 -6.99 -8.76 2.64
CA THR A 57 -5.61 -8.50 3.06
C THR A 57 -5.00 -7.31 2.32
N GLY A 58 -5.56 -6.96 1.15
CA GLY A 58 -5.03 -5.92 0.27
C GLY A 58 -3.67 -6.26 -0.36
N THR A 59 -3.21 -7.52 -0.26
CA THR A 59 -1.93 -7.97 -0.82
C THR A 59 -2.04 -8.37 -2.29
N GLY A 60 -3.25 -8.70 -2.76
CA GLY A 60 -3.52 -9.26 -4.09
C GLY A 60 -3.45 -10.79 -4.14
N ASN A 61 -2.97 -11.45 -3.08
CA ASN A 61 -2.84 -12.91 -3.01
C ASN A 61 -3.85 -13.56 -2.05
N GLY A 62 -4.63 -12.76 -1.32
CA GLY A 62 -5.60 -13.26 -0.35
C GLY A 62 -6.98 -13.50 -0.95
N GLY A 63 -7.93 -13.80 -0.07
CA GLY A 63 -9.32 -14.02 -0.45
C GLY A 63 -9.76 -15.47 -0.36
N GLN A 64 -11.03 -15.66 0.02
CA GLN A 64 -11.64 -16.96 0.20
C GLN A 64 -13.12 -16.89 -0.20
N SER A 65 -13.64 -17.98 -0.74
CA SER A 65 -15.07 -18.12 -1.01
C SER A 65 -15.87 -18.12 0.29
N ILE A 66 -17.18 -17.92 0.18
CA ILE A 66 -18.09 -18.02 1.33
C ILE A 66 -17.98 -19.38 2.04
N TYR A 67 -17.75 -20.44 1.28
CA TYR A 67 -17.58 -21.78 1.83
C TYR A 67 -16.26 -21.92 2.59
N GLY A 68 -15.22 -21.18 2.19
CA GLY A 68 -13.95 -21.09 2.92
C GLY A 68 -14.14 -20.44 4.29
N VAL A 69 -14.88 -19.33 4.34
CA VAL A 69 -15.22 -18.63 5.59
C VAL A 69 -15.97 -19.55 6.56
N ILE A 70 -16.92 -20.33 6.06
CA ILE A 70 -17.82 -21.14 6.89
C ILE A 70 -17.23 -22.51 7.25
N LYS A 71 -16.61 -23.20 6.28
CA LYS A 71 -16.18 -24.61 6.39
C LYS A 71 -14.66 -24.78 6.51
N GLY A 72 -13.90 -23.68 6.42
CA GLY A 72 -12.45 -23.65 6.53
C GLY A 72 -11.71 -23.72 5.18
N GLU A 73 -10.38 -23.60 5.26
CA GLU A 73 -9.48 -23.30 4.14
C GLU A 73 -9.58 -24.24 2.93
N LYS A 74 -10.01 -25.49 3.15
CA LYS A 74 -10.22 -26.48 2.08
C LYS A 74 -11.24 -26.00 1.04
N TYR A 75 -12.12 -25.09 1.40
CA TYR A 75 -13.19 -24.56 0.57
C TYR A 75 -12.95 -23.10 0.15
N ASN A 76 -11.71 -22.60 0.23
CA ASN A 76 -11.38 -21.22 -0.18
C ASN A 76 -11.70 -20.92 -1.64
N TYR A 77 -11.81 -21.94 -2.49
CA TYR A 77 -12.03 -21.79 -3.91
C TYR A 77 -13.31 -22.49 -4.36
N ILE A 78 -14.00 -21.87 -5.31
CA ILE A 78 -15.15 -22.41 -6.03
C ILE A 78 -14.83 -22.53 -7.52
N PRO A 79 -15.47 -23.46 -8.25
CA PRO A 79 -15.29 -23.57 -9.69
C PRO A 79 -15.75 -22.29 -10.40
N ALA A 80 -14.97 -21.83 -11.38
CA ALA A 80 -15.34 -20.70 -12.22
C ALA A 80 -16.41 -21.10 -13.25
N GLU A 81 -17.49 -20.33 -13.37
CA GLU A 81 -18.56 -20.55 -14.35
C GLU A 81 -18.34 -19.68 -15.59
N PHE A 82 -18.28 -20.30 -16.77
CA PHE A 82 -18.13 -19.59 -18.04
C PHE A 82 -19.37 -19.76 -18.91
N HIS A 83 -19.91 -18.64 -19.41
CA HIS A 83 -21.10 -18.66 -20.25
C HIS A 83 -20.85 -17.91 -21.58
N PRO A 84 -21.19 -18.47 -22.77
CA PRO A 84 -20.87 -17.86 -24.07
C PRO A 84 -21.46 -16.47 -24.32
N LYS A 85 -22.54 -16.12 -23.61
CA LYS A 85 -23.18 -14.79 -23.69
C LYS A 85 -22.46 -13.73 -22.86
N LEU A 86 -21.70 -14.14 -21.84
CA LEU A 86 -21.00 -13.24 -20.94
C LEU A 86 -19.59 -13.01 -21.46
N LYS A 87 -19.31 -11.77 -21.86
CA LYS A 87 -18.04 -11.39 -22.50
C LYS A 87 -17.58 -10.04 -21.97
N HIS A 88 -16.27 -9.86 -21.88
CA HIS A 88 -15.62 -8.60 -21.51
C HIS A 88 -15.58 -7.63 -22.71
N LYS A 89 -16.76 -7.29 -23.24
CA LYS A 89 -16.87 -6.45 -24.44
C LYS A 89 -16.89 -4.97 -24.09
N GLU A 90 -17.58 -4.62 -23.02
CA GLU A 90 -17.89 -3.23 -22.66
C GLU A 90 -17.28 -2.88 -21.30
N LYS A 91 -17.10 -1.57 -21.06
CA LYS A 91 -16.67 -1.06 -19.75
C LYS A 91 -17.74 -1.33 -18.70
N GLY A 92 -17.32 -1.52 -17.46
CA GLY A 92 -18.21 -1.85 -16.35
C GLY A 92 -18.52 -3.35 -16.24
N THR A 93 -17.93 -4.22 -17.07
CA THR A 93 -18.11 -5.67 -16.93
C THR A 93 -17.45 -6.13 -15.62
N VAL A 94 -18.19 -6.85 -14.78
CA VAL A 94 -17.71 -7.35 -13.49
C VAL A 94 -17.41 -8.84 -13.58
N SER A 95 -16.20 -9.21 -13.19
CA SER A 95 -15.66 -10.56 -13.41
C SER A 95 -14.82 -11.03 -12.23
N MET A 96 -14.95 -12.31 -11.87
CA MET A 96 -14.14 -12.93 -10.82
C MET A 96 -12.71 -13.10 -11.29
N ALA A 97 -11.75 -12.76 -10.43
CA ALA A 97 -10.37 -13.14 -10.64
C ALA A 97 -10.25 -14.66 -10.45
N THR A 98 -9.55 -15.29 -11.37
CA THR A 98 -9.46 -16.75 -11.46
C THR A 98 -8.01 -17.18 -11.39
N ILE A 99 -7.81 -18.35 -10.79
CA ILE A 99 -6.52 -19.03 -10.72
C ILE A 99 -6.71 -20.38 -11.40
N SER A 100 -5.73 -20.79 -12.20
CA SER A 100 -5.73 -22.15 -12.75
C SER A 100 -5.37 -23.12 -11.64
N SER A 101 -6.24 -24.09 -11.34
CA SER A 101 -5.91 -25.13 -10.38
C SER A 101 -4.97 -26.16 -11.02
N ASP A 102 -3.72 -26.18 -10.56
CA ASP A 102 -2.64 -27.03 -11.10
C ASP A 102 -2.98 -28.53 -11.16
N ASN A 103 -3.86 -29.00 -10.27
CA ASN A 103 -4.20 -30.42 -10.15
C ASN A 103 -5.36 -30.88 -11.04
N THR A 104 -6.19 -29.97 -11.54
CA THR A 104 -7.43 -30.34 -12.28
C THR A 104 -7.54 -29.67 -13.64
N GLY A 105 -6.72 -28.65 -13.92
CA GLY A 105 -6.86 -27.82 -15.13
C GLY A 105 -8.15 -27.00 -15.16
N MET A 106 -8.92 -26.98 -14.06
CA MET A 106 -10.13 -26.18 -13.93
C MET A 106 -9.78 -24.81 -13.36
N ALA A 107 -10.35 -23.76 -13.95
CA ALA A 107 -10.26 -22.43 -13.38
C ALA A 107 -11.12 -22.35 -12.12
N VAL A 108 -10.54 -21.80 -11.05
CA VAL A 108 -11.22 -21.58 -9.77
C VAL A 108 -11.17 -20.12 -9.40
N CYS A 109 -12.12 -19.67 -8.58
CA CYS A 109 -12.17 -18.31 -8.05
C CYS A 109 -12.52 -18.32 -6.56
N ALA A 110 -12.27 -17.20 -5.88
CA ALA A 110 -12.47 -17.04 -4.44
C ALA A 110 -13.36 -15.81 -4.18
N SER A 111 -12.82 -14.76 -3.54
CA SER A 111 -13.52 -13.50 -3.29
C SER A 111 -13.10 -12.36 -4.19
N GLN A 112 -11.94 -12.45 -4.85
CA GLN A 112 -11.40 -11.36 -5.66
C GLN A 112 -12.16 -11.19 -6.97
N PHE A 113 -12.44 -9.95 -7.33
CA PHE A 113 -13.10 -9.60 -8.59
C PHE A 113 -12.53 -8.29 -9.13
N PHE A 114 -12.78 -8.03 -10.41
CA PHE A 114 -12.41 -6.80 -11.07
C PHE A 114 -13.55 -6.24 -11.92
N ILE A 115 -13.48 -4.94 -12.18
CA ILE A 115 -14.38 -4.21 -13.06
C ILE A 115 -13.56 -3.74 -14.27
N THR A 116 -14.05 -3.98 -15.48
CA THR A 116 -13.37 -3.53 -16.70
C THR A 116 -13.50 -2.02 -16.87
N THR A 117 -12.39 -1.35 -17.18
CA THR A 117 -12.37 0.08 -17.54
C THR A 117 -11.99 0.28 -19.00
N GLY A 118 -11.44 -0.76 -19.64
CA GLY A 118 -11.22 -0.85 -21.08
C GLY A 118 -12.40 -1.49 -21.83
N GLU A 119 -12.37 -1.33 -23.16
CA GLU A 119 -13.31 -1.97 -24.08
C GLU A 119 -12.63 -3.10 -24.85
N ASN A 120 -13.42 -4.02 -25.41
CA ASN A 120 -12.95 -5.11 -26.26
C ASN A 120 -11.87 -6.01 -25.62
N LEU A 121 -12.03 -6.31 -24.34
CA LEU A 121 -11.11 -7.17 -23.55
C LEU A 121 -11.45 -8.66 -23.69
N GLU A 122 -11.91 -9.08 -24.87
CA GLU A 122 -12.46 -10.42 -25.11
C GLU A 122 -11.43 -11.55 -24.95
N TYR A 123 -10.14 -11.23 -24.94
CA TYR A 123 -9.06 -12.15 -24.63
C TYR A 123 -9.04 -12.62 -23.16
N LEU A 124 -9.82 -11.96 -22.29
CA LEU A 124 -10.09 -12.38 -20.91
C LEU A 124 -11.23 -13.40 -20.81
N ASN A 125 -12.03 -13.58 -21.87
CA ASN A 125 -13.11 -14.55 -21.89
C ASN A 125 -12.56 -15.97 -21.72
N ASN A 126 -13.28 -16.81 -20.96
CA ASN A 126 -12.86 -18.16 -20.56
C ASN A 126 -11.59 -18.24 -19.70
N LYS A 127 -10.97 -17.09 -19.37
CA LYS A 127 -9.94 -17.00 -18.34
C LYS A 127 -10.58 -16.52 -17.06
N HIS A 128 -11.29 -15.40 -17.12
CA HIS A 128 -12.01 -14.80 -16.01
C HIS A 128 -13.51 -14.96 -16.15
N ALA A 129 -14.19 -15.16 -15.04
CA ALA A 129 -15.60 -15.53 -15.02
C ALA A 129 -16.47 -14.30 -14.75
N VAL A 130 -17.11 -13.81 -15.81
CA VAL A 130 -18.05 -12.69 -15.75
C VAL A 130 -19.28 -13.10 -14.95
N PHE A 131 -19.68 -12.26 -14.01
CA PHE A 131 -20.88 -12.51 -13.20
C PHE A 131 -21.80 -11.31 -13.02
N GLY A 132 -21.42 -10.14 -13.55
CA GLY A 132 -22.28 -8.96 -13.52
C GLY A 132 -21.80 -7.83 -14.41
N MET A 133 -22.51 -6.71 -14.33
CA MET A 133 -22.24 -5.46 -15.03
C MET A 133 -22.56 -4.29 -14.11
N VAL A 134 -21.77 -3.22 -14.19
CA VAL A 134 -22.08 -1.96 -13.50
C VAL A 134 -23.30 -1.32 -14.16
N ALA A 135 -24.37 -1.16 -13.38
CA ALA A 135 -25.61 -0.50 -13.81
C ALA A 135 -25.54 1.01 -13.60
N GLU A 136 -25.00 1.45 -12.46
CA GLU A 136 -24.83 2.86 -12.08
C GLU A 136 -23.46 3.06 -11.40
N GLY A 137 -22.90 4.26 -11.47
CA GLY A 137 -21.58 4.56 -10.89
C GLY A 137 -20.39 4.31 -11.84
N LEU A 138 -20.62 4.31 -13.16
CA LEU A 138 -19.52 4.25 -14.15
C LEU A 138 -18.57 5.45 -14.04
N ASP A 139 -19.06 6.61 -13.61
CA ASP A 139 -18.24 7.79 -13.32
C ASP A 139 -17.32 7.55 -12.12
N VAL A 140 -17.78 6.83 -11.09
CA VAL A 140 -16.97 6.43 -9.94
C VAL A 140 -15.89 5.43 -10.37
N VAL A 141 -16.26 4.44 -11.19
CA VAL A 141 -15.30 3.50 -11.80
C VAL A 141 -14.23 4.25 -12.61
N GLU A 142 -14.61 5.29 -13.35
CA GLU A 142 -13.68 6.14 -14.08
C GLU A 142 -12.79 7.01 -13.17
N LYS A 143 -13.30 7.51 -12.04
CA LYS A 143 -12.48 8.18 -11.03
C LYS A 143 -11.42 7.24 -10.46
N ILE A 144 -11.79 6.01 -10.11
CA ILE A 144 -10.85 4.98 -9.65
C ILE A 144 -9.82 4.68 -10.74
N ASN A 145 -10.24 4.51 -12.01
CA ASN A 145 -9.34 4.26 -13.14
C ASN A 145 -8.28 5.36 -13.35
N ASN A 146 -8.59 6.60 -12.96
CA ASN A 146 -7.71 7.75 -13.11
C ASN A 146 -6.89 8.06 -11.84
N SER A 147 -6.97 7.24 -10.79
CA SER A 147 -6.15 7.42 -9.59
C SER A 147 -4.66 7.27 -9.91
N MET A 148 -3.82 8.05 -9.24
CA MET A 148 -2.37 7.87 -9.34
C MET A 148 -1.97 6.58 -8.62
N CYS A 149 -1.29 5.71 -9.34
CA CYS A 149 -0.83 4.41 -8.85
C CYS A 149 0.69 4.31 -8.94
N ASP A 150 1.25 3.40 -8.15
CA ASP A 150 2.65 2.99 -8.28
C ASP A 150 2.87 2.04 -9.46
N ASP A 151 4.11 1.55 -9.60
CA ASP A 151 4.51 0.61 -10.66
C ASP A 151 3.79 -0.75 -10.59
N THR A 152 3.22 -1.10 -9.43
CA THR A 152 2.45 -2.34 -9.23
C THR A 152 0.95 -2.17 -9.52
N GLY A 153 0.52 -0.94 -9.85
CA GLY A 153 -0.89 -0.60 -10.05
C GLY A 153 -1.63 -0.29 -8.75
N ARG A 154 -0.96 -0.21 -7.60
CA ARG A 154 -1.60 0.12 -6.32
C ARG A 154 -1.76 1.64 -6.18
N PRO A 155 -2.97 2.16 -5.92
CA PRO A 155 -3.20 3.59 -5.71
C PRO A 155 -2.35 4.18 -4.57
N TYR A 156 -1.83 5.39 -4.73
CA TYR A 156 -1.09 6.10 -3.67
C TYR A 156 -1.98 6.54 -2.51
N ARG A 157 -3.23 6.94 -2.83
CA ARG A 157 -4.30 7.19 -1.85
C ARG A 157 -5.20 5.97 -1.83
N ASP A 158 -5.41 5.41 -0.65
CA ASP A 158 -6.21 4.20 -0.50
C ASP A 158 -7.66 4.43 -0.97
N ILE A 159 -8.13 3.56 -1.85
CA ILE A 159 -9.52 3.50 -2.30
C ILE A 159 -10.14 2.23 -1.75
N ARG A 160 -11.25 2.34 -1.03
CA ARG A 160 -11.84 1.24 -0.26
C ARG A 160 -13.33 1.09 -0.53
N ILE A 161 -13.82 -0.13 -0.40
CA ILE A 161 -15.25 -0.42 -0.28
C ILE A 161 -15.62 -0.19 1.18
N LYS A 162 -16.47 0.79 1.48
CA LYS A 162 -16.93 1.09 2.84
C LYS A 162 -17.98 0.08 3.28
N HIS A 163 -19.03 -0.02 2.48
CA HIS A 163 -20.19 -0.87 2.77
C HIS A 163 -20.69 -1.56 1.50
N THR A 164 -21.31 -2.72 1.72
CA THR A 164 -22.03 -3.45 0.68
C THR A 164 -23.47 -3.59 1.09
N ILE A 165 -24.39 -3.20 0.21
CA ILE A 165 -25.83 -3.22 0.45
C ILE A 165 -26.45 -4.11 -0.62
N ILE A 166 -27.05 -5.22 -0.18
CA ILE A 166 -27.75 -6.14 -1.07
C ILE A 166 -29.17 -5.63 -1.27
N LEU A 167 -29.53 -5.27 -2.49
CA LEU A 167 -30.87 -4.77 -2.81
C LEU A 167 -31.89 -5.92 -2.92
N ASP A 168 -31.45 -7.04 -3.47
CA ASP A 168 -32.25 -8.26 -3.58
C ASP A 168 -31.37 -9.51 -3.59
N ASP A 169 -31.74 -10.52 -2.78
CA ASP A 169 -31.03 -11.80 -2.65
C ASP A 169 -31.99 -12.96 -2.98
N PRO A 170 -31.88 -13.58 -4.18
CA PRO A 170 -32.76 -14.68 -4.56
C PRO A 170 -32.34 -16.04 -3.99
N PHE A 171 -31.22 -16.12 -3.27
CA PHE A 171 -30.65 -17.39 -2.81
C PHE A 171 -30.89 -17.60 -1.32
N ASP A 172 -31.15 -18.85 -0.94
CA ASP A 172 -31.18 -19.23 0.48
C ASP A 172 -29.78 -19.10 1.11
N ASP A 173 -29.78 -18.77 2.41
CA ASP A 173 -28.55 -18.73 3.19
C ASP A 173 -28.06 -20.15 3.52
N PRO A 174 -26.73 -20.41 3.46
CA PRO A 174 -26.16 -21.63 4.02
C PRO A 174 -26.48 -21.76 5.52
N GLU A 175 -26.71 -22.98 6.01
CA GLU A 175 -27.13 -23.24 7.41
C GLU A 175 -26.17 -22.65 8.46
N ASP A 176 -24.88 -22.65 8.17
CA ASP A 176 -23.82 -22.18 9.07
C ASP A 176 -23.43 -20.70 8.86
N LEU A 177 -24.21 -19.95 8.07
CA LEU A 177 -23.92 -18.53 7.77
C LEU A 177 -24.28 -17.64 8.96
N VAL A 178 -23.27 -17.05 9.61
CA VAL A 178 -23.47 -16.05 10.66
C VAL A 178 -23.29 -14.65 10.07
N VAL A 179 -24.36 -13.86 10.09
CA VAL A 179 -24.33 -12.45 9.66
C VAL A 179 -23.93 -11.59 10.86
N PRO A 180 -22.83 -10.83 10.79
CA PRO A 180 -22.39 -10.00 11.89
C PRO A 180 -23.21 -8.71 11.98
N ASP A 181 -23.60 -8.32 13.20
CA ASP A 181 -24.36 -7.10 13.46
C ASP A 181 -23.60 -5.83 13.04
N LYS A 182 -22.27 -5.85 13.16
CA LYS A 182 -21.37 -4.74 12.79
C LYS A 182 -20.38 -5.18 11.71
N SER A 183 -19.81 -4.21 10.99
CA SER A 183 -18.69 -4.49 10.09
C SER A 183 -17.53 -5.08 10.91
N PRO A 184 -16.84 -6.10 10.40
CA PRO A 184 -15.61 -6.56 11.02
C PRO A 184 -14.62 -5.40 11.14
N GLU A 185 -13.92 -5.33 12.28
CA GLU A 185 -12.88 -4.32 12.45
C GLU A 185 -11.74 -4.58 11.45
N PRO A 186 -11.14 -3.53 10.87
CA PRO A 186 -9.95 -3.68 10.06
C PRO A 186 -8.87 -4.48 10.79
N THR A 187 -8.26 -5.47 10.14
CA THR A 187 -7.13 -6.18 10.74
C THR A 187 -5.92 -5.25 10.87
N ALA A 188 -5.01 -5.56 11.80
CA ALA A 188 -3.79 -4.77 12.00
C ALA A 188 -2.94 -4.65 10.71
N GLU A 189 -2.98 -5.65 9.84
CA GLU A 189 -2.33 -5.62 8.52
C GLU A 189 -2.99 -4.61 7.57
N MET A 190 -4.32 -4.46 7.61
CA MET A 190 -5.05 -3.47 6.80
C MET A 190 -4.77 -2.02 7.23
N LEU A 191 -4.38 -1.81 8.50
CA LEU A 191 -4.05 -0.51 9.07
C LEU A 191 -2.56 -0.15 8.94
N LYS A 192 -1.67 -1.15 8.83
CA LYS A 192 -0.22 -0.96 8.69
C LYS A 192 0.20 -0.61 7.26
N ASN A 193 -0.49 0.31 6.60
CA ASN A 193 -0.13 0.75 5.27
C ASN A 193 0.59 2.10 5.34
N SER A 194 1.82 2.19 4.83
CA SER A 194 2.60 3.44 4.72
C SER A 194 2.11 4.36 3.59
N ARG A 195 0.83 4.24 3.20
CA ARG A 195 0.21 5.01 2.12
C ARG A 195 -0.77 6.00 2.69
N ILE A 196 -1.07 7.01 1.88
CA ILE A 196 -1.99 8.08 2.23
C ILE A 196 -3.35 7.44 2.53
N GLY A 197 -3.75 7.53 3.80
CA GLY A 197 -5.06 7.10 4.26
C GLY A 197 -6.17 7.79 3.48
N GLU A 198 -7.36 7.18 3.42
CA GLU A 198 -8.51 7.81 2.76
C GLU A 198 -8.77 9.22 3.32
N ASP A 199 -8.66 9.37 4.64
CA ASP A 199 -8.95 10.58 5.40
C ASP A 199 -7.71 11.45 5.66
N GLU A 200 -6.54 11.10 5.11
CA GLU A 200 -5.32 11.89 5.30
C GLU A 200 -5.30 13.10 4.34
N GLU A 201 -5.29 14.30 4.93
CA GLU A 201 -5.08 15.54 4.20
C GLU A 201 -3.59 15.67 3.84
N ILE A 202 -3.29 15.57 2.54
CA ILE A 202 -1.92 15.66 1.99
C ILE A 202 -1.33 17.08 2.20
N PHE A 203 -2.19 18.09 2.22
CA PHE A 203 -1.85 19.48 2.51
C PHE A 203 -2.86 19.98 3.53
N PRO A 204 -2.64 19.72 4.82
CA PRO A 204 -3.57 20.18 5.80
C PRO A 204 -3.42 21.72 5.88
N ASP A 205 -4.53 22.45 5.95
CA ASP A 205 -4.56 23.92 6.18
C ASP A 205 -4.14 24.21 7.63
N ILE A 206 -2.95 23.75 7.99
CA ILE A 206 -2.37 23.83 9.31
C ILE A 206 -1.44 25.05 9.34
N ASP A 207 -1.59 25.85 10.39
CA ASP A 207 -0.69 26.95 10.69
C ASP A 207 0.78 26.44 10.70
N PRO A 208 1.73 27.09 10.00
CA PRO A 208 3.12 26.62 9.91
C PRO A 208 3.77 26.19 11.24
N GLU A 209 3.42 26.82 12.37
CA GLU A 209 3.91 26.43 13.69
C GLU A 209 3.40 25.06 14.18
N GLU A 210 2.15 24.71 13.87
CA GLU A 210 1.59 23.41 14.23
C GLU A 210 2.15 22.29 13.34
N LEU A 211 2.41 22.61 12.06
CA LEU A 211 3.07 21.71 11.11
C LEU A 211 4.50 21.35 11.56
N GLU A 212 5.26 22.34 12.04
CA GLU A 212 6.61 22.12 12.59
C GLU A 212 6.59 21.25 13.86
N LYS A 213 5.56 21.38 14.71
CA LYS A 213 5.39 20.53 15.90
C LYS A 213 5.05 19.09 15.53
N ILE A 214 4.20 18.88 14.53
CA ILE A 214 3.84 17.55 14.03
C ILE A 214 5.07 16.88 13.42
N GLN A 215 5.79 17.59 12.55
CA GLN A 215 7.03 17.08 11.93
C GLN A 215 8.08 16.71 12.97
N ARG A 216 8.35 17.57 13.96
CA ARG A 216 9.26 17.25 15.07
C ARG A 216 8.85 16.02 15.86
N LYS A 217 7.54 15.81 16.04
CA LYS A 217 7.02 14.67 16.78
C LYS A 217 7.16 13.38 15.97
N GLU A 218 6.80 13.41 14.68
CA GLU A 218 6.96 12.27 13.77
C GLU A 218 8.44 11.90 13.58
N GLU A 219 9.34 12.88 13.43
CA GLU A 219 10.78 12.66 13.40
C GLU A 219 11.29 12.03 14.70
N ALA A 220 10.84 12.52 15.86
CA ALA A 220 11.22 11.95 17.14
C ALA A 220 10.72 10.50 17.31
N ASP A 221 9.50 10.21 16.86
CA ASP A 221 8.92 8.86 16.91
C ASP A 221 9.61 7.90 15.92
N ALA A 222 9.89 8.37 14.69
CA ALA A 222 10.64 7.62 13.69
C ALA A 222 12.07 7.32 14.18
N ARG A 223 12.75 8.31 14.76
CA ARG A 223 14.08 8.16 15.34
C ARG A 223 14.11 7.19 16.50
N LYS A 224 13.09 7.24 17.36
CA LYS A 224 12.92 6.28 18.47
C LYS A 224 12.76 4.86 17.94
N LEU A 225 11.93 4.66 16.90
CA LEU A 225 11.73 3.36 16.27
C LEU A 225 13.03 2.85 15.61
N THR A 226 13.78 3.72 14.93
CA THR A 226 15.09 3.37 14.37
C THR A 226 16.06 2.93 15.47
N LEU A 227 16.10 3.65 16.60
CA LEU A 227 16.96 3.31 17.73
C LEU A 227 16.58 1.97 18.39
N GLU A 228 15.28 1.65 18.46
CA GLU A 228 14.79 0.35 18.92
C GLU A 228 15.14 -0.79 17.96
N MET A 229 15.08 -0.56 16.65
CA MET A 229 15.42 -1.55 15.62
C MET A 229 16.93 -1.86 15.53
N VAL A 230 17.78 -0.93 15.98
CA VAL A 230 19.25 -1.07 15.93
C VAL A 230 19.82 -1.98 17.03
N GLY A 231 19.00 -2.46 17.98
CA GLY A 231 19.29 -3.60 18.86
C GLY A 231 20.76 -3.78 19.29
N ASP A 232 21.11 -3.25 20.46
CA ASP A 232 22.44 -3.25 21.13
C ASP A 232 23.41 -2.13 20.76
N LEU A 233 23.34 -1.04 21.52
CA LEU A 233 24.55 -0.36 21.99
C LEU A 233 24.48 -0.29 23.53
N PRO A 234 25.53 -0.75 24.24
CA PRO A 234 25.56 -0.71 25.70
C PRO A 234 25.44 0.75 26.15
N PHE A 235 24.53 0.97 27.10
CA PHE A 235 24.29 2.26 27.75
C PHE A 235 25.60 2.90 28.19
N ALA A 236 26.08 3.85 27.41
CA ALA A 236 26.84 4.96 27.92
C ALA A 236 25.88 6.15 27.91
N GLU A 237 25.51 6.63 29.10
CA GLU A 237 24.84 7.93 29.31
C GLU A 237 25.78 9.08 28.89
N ILE A 238 26.21 9.07 27.64
CA ILE A 238 27.00 10.13 27.05
C ILE A 238 26.00 10.88 26.18
N LYS A 239 25.57 12.05 26.67
CA LYS A 239 24.93 13.05 25.82
C LYS A 239 25.82 13.13 24.56
N PRO A 240 25.29 12.89 23.35
CA PRO A 240 26.13 12.85 22.17
C PRO A 240 26.87 14.19 22.07
N PRO A 241 28.09 14.24 21.54
CA PRO A 241 28.85 15.49 21.54
C PRO A 241 28.12 16.55 20.70
N GLU A 242 28.11 17.82 21.13
CA GLU A 242 27.45 18.93 20.40
C GLU A 242 28.26 19.40 19.17
N ASN A 243 29.45 18.83 19.00
CA ASN A 243 30.45 19.16 17.99
C ASN A 243 30.60 18.06 16.92
N VAL A 244 29.64 17.14 16.79
CA VAL A 244 29.67 16.05 15.80
C VAL A 244 28.53 16.19 14.79
N LEU A 245 28.90 16.23 13.52
CA LEU A 245 27.99 16.15 12.38
C LEU A 245 27.86 14.72 11.88
N PHE A 246 26.64 14.37 11.49
CA PHE A 246 26.31 13.19 10.72
C PHE A 246 26.11 13.61 9.26
N VAL A 247 26.85 13.00 8.33
CA VAL A 247 26.75 13.25 6.89
C VAL A 247 26.25 11.98 6.22
N CYS A 248 25.14 12.03 5.49
CA CYS A 248 24.58 10.87 4.79
C CYS A 248 24.31 11.14 3.30
N LYS A 249 23.87 10.10 2.58
CA LYS A 249 23.74 10.10 1.10
C LYS A 249 25.05 10.31 0.36
N LEU A 250 26.17 9.95 0.97
CA LEU A 250 27.48 9.98 0.32
C LEU A 250 27.49 9.04 -0.88
N ASN A 251 28.30 9.35 -1.89
CA ASN A 251 28.58 8.39 -2.94
C ASN A 251 29.44 7.25 -2.35
N PRO A 252 29.17 5.97 -2.65
CA PRO A 252 30.01 4.85 -2.22
C PRO A 252 31.51 5.01 -2.54
N ILE A 253 31.86 5.83 -3.54
CA ILE A 253 33.25 6.09 -3.94
C ILE A 253 33.94 7.18 -3.11
N THR A 254 33.19 8.03 -2.40
CA THR A 254 33.73 9.14 -1.61
C THR A 254 34.60 8.61 -0.47
N ARG A 255 35.75 9.25 -0.25
CA ARG A 255 36.71 8.83 0.77
C ARG A 255 36.77 9.79 1.95
N ASP A 256 37.36 9.30 3.03
CA ASP A 256 37.52 10.02 4.29
C ASP A 256 38.31 11.33 4.05
N GLU A 257 39.34 11.29 3.21
CA GLU A 257 40.17 12.44 2.89
C GLU A 257 39.42 13.52 2.09
N ASP A 258 38.44 13.13 1.27
CA ASP A 258 37.63 14.07 0.48
C ASP A 258 36.73 14.89 1.40
N LEU A 259 36.13 14.25 2.40
CA LEU A 259 35.31 14.91 3.41
C LEU A 259 36.15 15.77 4.35
N GLU A 260 37.30 15.28 4.79
CA GLU A 260 38.22 16.04 5.64
C GLU A 260 38.64 17.35 4.94
N LEU A 261 38.95 17.30 3.64
CA LEU A 261 39.31 18.47 2.85
C LEU A 261 38.17 19.48 2.70
N LEU A 262 36.92 19.00 2.59
CA LEU A 262 35.75 19.87 2.45
C LEU A 262 35.36 20.53 3.77
N PHE A 263 35.37 19.77 4.86
CA PHE A 263 34.88 20.22 6.16
C PHE A 263 35.93 20.98 6.99
N SER A 264 37.24 20.74 6.76
CA SER A 264 38.33 21.51 7.38
C SER A 264 38.34 23.00 7.01
N ARG A 265 37.52 23.40 6.03
CA ARG A 265 37.34 24.81 5.63
C ARG A 265 36.56 25.63 6.66
N PHE A 266 35.75 24.97 7.48
CA PHE A 266 34.91 25.62 8.48
C PHE A 266 35.57 25.66 9.85
N GLY A 267 36.48 24.73 10.15
CA GLY A 267 37.20 24.68 11.40
C GLY A 267 38.16 23.50 11.49
N GLU A 268 38.86 23.39 12.62
CA GLU A 268 39.76 22.28 12.90
C GLU A 268 38.96 21.01 13.22
N LEU A 269 39.26 19.92 12.52
CA LEU A 269 38.60 18.64 12.67
C LEU A 269 39.36 17.76 13.67
N ARG A 270 38.63 17.20 14.64
CA ARG A 270 39.15 16.22 15.59
C ARG A 270 39.10 14.81 15.03
N SER A 271 38.03 14.49 14.28
CA SER A 271 37.89 13.23 13.57
C SER A 271 36.97 13.37 12.34
N CYS A 272 37.22 12.58 11.31
CA CYS A 272 36.38 12.47 10.12
C CYS A 272 36.41 11.02 9.65
N GLU A 273 35.31 10.29 9.84
CA GLU A 273 35.24 8.85 9.60
C GLU A 273 33.97 8.47 8.82
N ILE A 274 34.15 7.93 7.62
CA ILE A 274 33.12 7.25 6.84
C ILE A 274 32.94 5.86 7.41
N VAL A 275 31.69 5.52 7.72
CA VAL A 275 31.37 4.21 8.28
C VAL A 275 31.34 3.17 7.16
N ARG A 276 32.06 2.08 7.37
CA ARG A 276 32.20 0.96 6.42
C ARG A 276 31.67 -0.33 7.01
N ASP A 277 31.16 -1.21 6.16
CA ASP A 277 30.75 -2.55 6.55
C ASP A 277 31.95 -3.35 7.09
N LYS A 278 31.79 -4.03 8.24
CA LYS A 278 32.89 -4.74 8.91
C LYS A 278 33.37 -5.98 8.16
N GLN A 279 32.58 -6.54 7.26
CA GLN A 279 32.89 -7.73 6.48
C GLN A 279 33.39 -7.38 5.08
N THR A 280 32.73 -6.45 4.38
CA THR A 280 33.07 -6.10 2.99
C THR A 280 33.99 -4.89 2.87
N ASN A 281 34.13 -4.10 3.94
CA ASN A 281 34.87 -2.81 3.96
C ASN A 281 34.32 -1.77 2.95
N GLU A 282 33.10 -1.98 2.46
CA GLU A 282 32.40 -1.04 1.58
C GLU A 282 31.80 0.10 2.39
N SER A 283 31.75 1.30 1.79
CA SER A 283 31.14 2.48 2.42
C SER A 283 29.64 2.26 2.62
N LEU A 284 29.16 2.49 3.84
CA LEU A 284 27.72 2.50 4.15
C LEU A 284 27.07 3.84 3.74
N CYS A 285 27.80 4.71 3.03
CA CYS A 285 27.32 5.98 2.49
C CYS A 285 26.94 7.02 3.56
N PHE A 286 27.53 6.92 4.75
CA PHE A 286 27.44 7.94 5.79
C PHE A 286 28.75 8.09 6.58
N ALA A 287 28.95 9.25 7.21
CA ALA A 287 30.15 9.63 7.94
C ALA A 287 29.81 10.41 9.21
N PHE A 288 30.75 10.39 10.16
CA PHE A 288 30.76 11.25 11.34
C PHE A 288 31.96 12.19 11.28
N ILE A 289 31.70 13.48 11.50
CA ILE A 289 32.72 14.53 11.47
C ILE A 289 32.66 15.27 12.78
N GLU A 290 33.74 15.21 13.57
CA GLU A 290 33.87 15.90 14.84
C GLU A 290 34.74 17.14 14.66
N PHE A 291 34.21 18.30 15.03
CA PHE A 291 34.94 19.57 15.08
C PHE A 291 35.50 19.81 16.48
N GLU A 292 36.60 20.55 16.58
CA GLU A 292 37.10 21.03 17.88
C GLU A 292 36.13 22.04 18.52
N ASN A 293 35.56 22.94 17.71
CA ASN A 293 34.63 23.97 18.17
C ASN A 293 33.20 23.72 17.71
N LYS A 294 32.23 24.06 18.57
CA LYS A 294 30.80 24.00 18.25
C LYS A 294 30.38 25.03 17.19
N GLU A 295 30.96 26.22 17.21
CA GLU A 295 30.62 27.28 16.24
C GLU A 295 30.97 26.86 14.81
N ASP A 296 32.14 26.24 14.61
CA ASP A 296 32.59 25.72 13.33
C ASP A 296 31.68 24.58 12.80
N CYS A 297 31.18 23.74 13.72
CA CYS A 297 30.23 22.66 13.46
C CYS A 297 28.88 23.20 12.94
N GLU A 298 28.34 24.24 13.59
CA GLU A 298 27.09 24.90 13.16
C GLU A 298 27.26 25.57 11.80
N GLU A 299 28.39 26.23 11.55
CA GLU A 299 28.67 26.86 10.26
C GLU A 299 28.79 25.83 9.12
N ALA A 300 29.46 24.71 9.39
CA ALA A 300 29.58 23.60 8.45
C ALA A 300 28.22 22.98 8.12
N TYR A 301 27.35 22.79 9.13
CA TYR A 301 25.99 22.28 8.93
C TYR A 301 25.20 23.13 7.93
N PHE A 302 25.10 24.45 8.15
CA PHE A 302 24.30 25.33 7.29
C PHE A 302 24.86 25.47 5.87
N LYS A 303 26.17 25.29 5.68
CA LYS A 303 26.83 25.49 4.38
C LYS A 303 26.99 24.20 3.58
N MET A 304 27.03 23.05 4.22
CA MET A 304 27.30 21.75 3.57
C MET A 304 26.05 20.93 3.34
N ASP A 305 24.91 21.24 3.96
CA ASP A 305 23.66 20.55 3.67
C ASP A 305 23.24 20.77 2.20
N ASN A 306 22.83 19.68 1.54
CA ASN A 306 22.42 19.64 0.14
C ASN A 306 23.51 20.04 -0.89
N VAL A 307 24.79 20.05 -0.48
CA VAL A 307 25.93 20.27 -1.37
C VAL A 307 26.17 19.02 -2.23
N LEU A 308 26.63 19.22 -3.46
CA LEU A 308 26.93 18.14 -4.40
C LEU A 308 28.39 17.69 -4.25
N ILE A 309 28.60 16.44 -3.86
CA ILE A 309 29.89 15.75 -3.70
C ILE A 309 29.83 14.46 -4.52
N ASP A 310 30.78 14.27 -5.45
CA ASP A 310 30.85 13.08 -6.31
C ASP A 310 29.51 12.71 -6.96
N ASP A 311 28.83 13.69 -7.56
CA ASP A 311 27.51 13.56 -8.21
C ASP A 311 26.34 13.21 -7.28
N HIS A 312 26.54 13.20 -5.95
CA HIS A 312 25.48 13.01 -4.96
C HIS A 312 25.25 14.28 -4.14
N ARG A 313 23.97 14.61 -3.89
CA ARG A 313 23.60 15.65 -2.91
C ARG A 313 23.63 15.05 -1.52
N ILE A 314 24.58 15.50 -0.72
CA ILE A 314 24.73 15.04 0.67
C ILE A 314 23.68 15.69 1.56
N HIS A 315 23.37 15.03 2.67
CA HIS A 315 22.57 15.61 3.74
C HIS A 315 23.41 15.65 5.01
N VAL A 316 23.39 16.79 5.69
CA VAL A 316 24.18 17.02 6.91
C VAL A 316 23.21 17.27 8.05
N ASP A 317 23.43 16.60 9.18
CA ASP A 317 22.65 16.78 10.40
C ASP A 317 23.55 16.76 11.64
N PHE A 318 23.07 17.24 12.77
CA PHE A 318 23.77 17.04 14.04
C PHE A 318 23.61 15.59 14.48
N SER A 319 24.67 14.99 15.02
CA SER A 319 24.60 13.63 15.57
C SER A 319 23.56 13.46 16.71
N GLN A 320 23.06 14.59 17.24
CA GLN A 320 22.01 14.66 18.26
C GLN A 320 20.58 14.81 17.72
N SER A 321 20.34 15.07 16.44
CA SER A 321 19.01 15.30 15.85
C SER A 321 18.25 14.04 15.52
#